data_AF-A0A8T6TN14-F1
#
_entry.id   AF-A0A8T6TN14-F1
#
_cell.length_a   1.000
_cell.length_b   1.000
_cell.length_c   1.000
_cell.angle_alpha   90.00
_cell.angle_beta   90.00
_cell.angle_gamma   90.00
#
_symmetry.space_group_name_H-M   'P 1'
#
loop_
_entity.id
_entity.type
_entity.pdbx_description
1 polymer ?
#
loop_
_entity_poly.entity_id
_entity_poly.type
_entity_poly.pdbx_seq_one_letter_code
_entity_poly.pdbx_strand_id
1 'polypeptide(L)' 'EIKSTPPADGFDEVLLPGEPEARTEQRRLRQGIPLGREVYQELVELGEELGVELEGTEVV' A
#
# COMPACT_ATOMS: atom_id res chain seq x y z
N GLU A 1 9.17 26.05 -4.35
CA GLU A 1 8.52 26.69 -5.52
C GLU A 1 7.61 25.75 -6.31
N ILE A 2 8.00 24.53 -6.67
CA ILE A 2 7.14 23.63 -7.48
C ILE A 2 5.85 23.20 -6.75
N LYS A 3 5.94 22.83 -5.46
CA LYS A 3 4.79 22.38 -4.64
C LYS A 3 3.74 23.47 -4.37
N SER A 4 4.14 24.73 -4.47
CA SER A 4 3.26 25.89 -4.27
C SER A 4 2.55 26.32 -5.56
N THR A 5 2.78 25.62 -6.67
CA THR A 5 2.09 25.87 -7.94
C THR A 5 0.62 25.45 -7.79
N PRO A 6 -0.34 26.20 -8.36
CA PRO A 6 -1.73 25.76 -8.41
C PRO A 6 -1.84 24.37 -9.06
N PRO A 7 -2.62 23.44 -8.47
CA PRO A 7 -2.87 22.16 -9.10
C PRO A 7 -3.72 22.35 -10.37
N ALA A 8 -3.66 21.37 -11.26
CA ALA A 8 -4.55 21.33 -12.43
C ALA A 8 -6.00 21.08 -11.98
N ASP A 9 -6.97 21.45 -12.83
CA ASP A 9 -8.39 21.23 -12.56
C ASP A 9 -8.65 19.75 -12.23
N GLY A 10 -9.31 19.50 -11.08
CA GLY A 10 -9.61 18.16 -10.59
C GLY A 10 -8.51 17.51 -9.74
N PHE A 11 -7.41 18.21 -9.45
CA PHE A 11 -6.36 17.76 -8.53
C PHE A 11 -6.28 18.66 -7.30
N ASP A 12 -6.05 18.05 -6.14
CA ASP A 12 -6.00 18.78 -4.86
C ASP A 12 -4.64 19.46 -4.62
N GLU A 13 -3.54 18.88 -5.12
CA GLU A 13 -2.19 19.38 -4.90
C GLU A 13 -1.17 18.89 -5.94
N VAL A 14 -0.03 19.59 -6.01
CA VAL A 14 1.15 19.17 -6.79
C VAL A 14 2.08 18.34 -5.91
N LEU A 15 2.29 17.08 -6.27
CA LEU A 15 3.24 16.19 -5.59
C LEU A 15 4.59 16.14 -6.30
N LEU A 16 5.67 16.07 -5.52
CA LEU A 16 7.01 15.84 -6.05
C LEU A 16 7.28 14.34 -6.27
N PRO A 17 8.19 13.96 -7.17
CA PRO A 17 8.64 12.58 -7.29
C PRO A 17 9.11 12.02 -5.94
N GLY A 18 8.61 10.85 -5.54
CA GLY A 18 8.91 10.21 -4.25
C GLY A 18 7.96 10.59 -3.11
N GLU A 19 7.26 11.72 -3.20
CA GLU A 19 6.28 12.13 -2.18
C GLU A 19 5.06 11.19 -2.09
N PRO A 20 4.40 10.76 -3.20
CA PRO A 20 3.27 9.84 -3.09
C PRO A 20 3.67 8.48 -2.51
N GLU A 21 4.88 8.00 -2.80
CA GLU A 21 5.44 6.77 -2.25
C GLU A 21 5.68 6.90 -0.75
N ALA A 22 6.36 7.97 -0.30
CA ALA A 22 6.61 8.23 1.11
C ALA A 22 5.31 8.36 1.93
N ARG A 23 4.29 9.02 1.38
CA ARG A 23 2.96 9.10 2.00
C ARG A 23 2.29 7.74 2.11
N THR A 24 2.42 6.91 1.08
CA THR A 24 1.84 5.55 1.05
C THR A 24 2.56 4.62 2.01
N GLU A 25 3.88 4.71 2.12
CA GLU A 25 4.68 3.99 3.10
C GLU A 25 4.26 4.34 4.53
N GLN A 26 4.23 5.64 4.88
CA GLN A 26 3.82 6.09 6.21
C GLN A 26 2.40 5.62 6.57
N ARG A 27 1.48 5.65 5.61
CA ARG A 27 0.11 5.13 5.79
C ARG A 27 0.12 3.64 6.06
N ARG A 28 0.81 2.86 5.23
CA ARG A 28 0.87 1.39 5.32
C ARG A 28 1.59 0.90 6.58
N LEU A 29 2.61 1.61 7.05
CA LEU A 29 3.27 1.33 8.33
C LEU A 29 2.33 1.47 9.52
N ARG A 30 1.32 2.36 9.44
CA ARG A 30 0.36 2.61 10.53
C ARG A 30 -0.90 1.78 10.42
N GLN A 31 -1.37 1.53 9.20
CA GLN A 31 -2.69 0.95 8.91
C GLN A 31 -2.61 -0.48 8.37
N GLY A 32 -1.40 -1.00 8.11
CA GLY A 32 -1.21 -2.26 7.39
C GLY A 32 -1.20 -2.07 5.87
N ILE A 33 -0.80 -3.13 5.17
CA ILE A 33 -0.76 -3.17 3.70
C ILE A 33 -2.04 -3.84 3.22
N PRO A 34 -2.88 -3.17 2.42
CA PRO A 34 -4.04 -3.83 1.81
C PRO A 34 -3.54 -4.83 0.77
N LEU A 35 -4.02 -6.07 0.86
CA LEU A 35 -3.78 -7.14 -0.09
C LEU A 35 -5.10 -7.54 -0.74
N GLY A 36 -5.07 -7.80 -2.05
CA GLY A 36 -6.22 -8.40 -2.73
C GLY A 36 -6.50 -9.80 -2.17
N ARG A 37 -7.78 -10.19 -2.14
CA ARG A 37 -8.20 -11.49 -1.60
C ARG A 37 -7.50 -12.64 -2.31
N GLU A 38 -7.42 -12.59 -3.63
CA GLU A 38 -6.80 -13.63 -4.46
C GLU A 38 -5.31 -13.76 -4.13
N VAL A 39 -4.59 -12.63 -4.04
CA VAL A 39 -3.16 -12.59 -3.67
C VAL A 39 -2.94 -13.18 -2.27
N TYR A 40 -3.82 -12.86 -1.32
CA TYR A 40 -3.72 -13.43 0.03
C TYR A 40 -3.90 -14.95 0.01
N GLN A 41 -4.86 -15.46 -0.75
CA GLN A 41 -5.10 -16.90 -0.88
C GLN A 41 -3.90 -17.62 -1.50
N GLU A 42 -3.31 -17.08 -2.57
CA GLU A 42 -2.09 -17.63 -3.19
C GLU A 42 -0.92 -17.70 -2.18
N LEU A 43 -0.78 -16.71 -1.30
CA LEU A 43 0.24 -16.72 -0.26
C LEU A 43 -0.03 -17.78 0.82
N VAL A 44 -1.29 -17.98 1.21
CA VAL A 44 -1.68 -19.02 2.17
C VAL A 44 -1.40 -20.41 1.60
N GLU A 45 -1.82 -20.67 0.37
CA GLU A 45 -1.58 -21.94 -0.32
C GLU A 45 -0.08 -22.25 -0.40
N LEU A 46 0.73 -21.25 -0.78
CA LEU A 46 2.19 -21.39 -0.81
C LEU A 46 2.79 -21.67 0.58
N GLY A 47 2.26 -21.02 1.62
CA GLY A 47 2.65 -21.28 3.01
C GLY A 47 2.39 -22.72 3.41
N GLU A 48 1.20 -23.24 3.11
CA GLU A 48 0.81 -24.63 3.39
C GLU A 48 1.73 -25.64 2.68
N GLU A 49 2.05 -25.41 1.39
CA GLU A 49 2.97 -26.26 0.62
C GLU A 49 4.37 -26.32 1.23
N LEU A 50 4.83 -25.21 1.81
CA LEU A 50 6.16 -25.08 2.40
C LEU A 50 6.18 -25.38 3.91
N GLY A 51 5.03 -25.64 4.54
CA GLY A 51 4.91 -25.84 5.98
C GLY A 51 5.17 -24.58 6.80
N VAL A 52 4.83 -23.40 6.27
CA VAL A 52 4.95 -22.08 6.91
C VAL A 52 3.56 -21.49 7.13
N GLU A 53 3.16 -21.34 8.40
CA GLU A 53 1.88 -20.72 8.74
C GLU A 53 1.97 -19.19 8.65
N LEU A 54 0.98 -18.57 8.00
CA LEU A 54 0.84 -17.11 7.95
C LEU A 54 0.10 -16.62 9.21
N GLU A 55 0.84 -16.13 10.20
CA GLU A 55 0.26 -15.48 11.38
C GLU A 55 -0.07 -14.00 11.11
N GLY A 56 -1.25 -13.56 11.54
CA GLY A 56 -1.49 -12.14 11.87
C GLY A 56 -1.94 -11.20 10.74
N THR A 57 -2.68 -11.66 9.73
CA THR A 57 -3.19 -10.75 8.69
C THR A 57 -4.72 -10.77 8.62
N GLU A 58 -5.37 -9.68 9.02
CA GLU A 58 -6.79 -9.46 8.74
C GLU A 58 -6.96 -9.11 7.25
N VAL A 59 -7.79 -9.90 6.54
CA VAL A 59 -8.19 -9.61 5.17
C VAL A 59 -9.21 -8.46 5.21
N VAL A 60 -8.88 -7.34 4.57
CA VAL A 60 -9.77 -6.16 4.46
C VAL A 60 -10.36 -6.09 3.06
#